data_AF-A0A5J5C9T4-F1
#
_entry.id   AF-A0A5J5C9T4-F1
#
_cell.length_a   1.000
_cell.length_b   1.000
_cell.length_c   1.000
_cell.angle_alpha   90.00
_cell.angle_beta   90.00
_cell.angle_gamma   90.00
#
_symmetry.space_group_name_H-M   'P 1'
#
loop_
_entity.id
_entity.type
_entity.pdbx_description
1 polymer ?
#
loop_
_entity_poly.entity_id
_entity_poly.type
_entity_poly.pdbx_seq_one_letter_code
_entity_poly.pdbx_strand_id
1 'polypeptide(L)'
;MKGSDNRLNDQLRYSFNSIISLFGKDLEKNIVTLITQSNGETPENVLQAVEAANIKCARDKENEPIHFMFNNRQSTQKTKKNTVALKSAWDITIEQIGRFTDFLKSNSPQKLEKTVEESKTHTRLTACIQNQEERIRFIDLKQTEIQQAMDGLKKHEQEMKKNKEFTVEVDEVYKDKDPIGGGQWGLFYVGAVCCTTCDENCHYPGCTVAWRPADCEVMKDDRCTVCPGKCHSSDHVKEEWKYVSKKKRVKMTLSDMKEKYELNEAGSESKFSCLETFQQKLEELQKEKDQLLQKSFEHVVELDQIALNIDSLSTPVRFDYLIEKMKKKDTEKFKKLEEIKSRLHEQTKVASRYGLVNS
;
A
#
# COMPACT_ATOMS: atom_id res chain seq x y z
N MET A 1 30.29 8.21 10.82
CA MET A 1 31.24 7.18 11.28
C MET A 1 32.60 7.83 11.49
N LYS A 2 33.26 7.57 12.62
CA LYS A 2 34.69 7.86 12.74
C LYS A 2 35.43 6.89 11.81
N GLY A 3 36.52 7.31 11.17
CA GLY A 3 37.30 6.45 10.25
C GLY A 3 37.87 5.15 10.89
N SER A 4 37.75 5.01 12.21
CA SER A 4 38.09 3.80 12.97
C SER A 4 36.92 2.82 13.19
N ASP A 5 35.68 3.24 12.94
CA ASP A 5 34.49 2.38 13.07
C ASP A 5 34.20 1.71 11.72
N ASN A 6 34.82 0.55 11.49
CA ASN A 6 34.63 -0.25 10.27
C ASN A 6 33.43 -1.21 10.36
N ARG A 7 32.60 -1.12 11.40
CA ARG A 7 31.40 -1.96 11.55
C ARG A 7 30.22 -1.28 10.86
N LEU A 8 29.59 -2.00 9.94
CA LEU A 8 28.25 -1.70 9.44
C LEU A 8 27.29 -1.64 10.63
N ASN A 9 26.92 -0.42 11.03
CA ASN A 9 25.89 -0.18 12.04
C ASN A 9 24.57 -0.82 11.57
N ASP A 10 23.77 -1.30 12.51
CA ASP A 10 22.47 -1.90 12.28
C ASP A 10 21.55 -0.98 11.46
N GLN A 11 21.66 0.34 11.63
CA GLN A 11 20.94 1.33 10.83
C GLN A 11 21.33 1.32 9.34
N LEU A 12 22.63 1.17 9.03
CA LEU A 12 23.11 1.08 7.65
C LEU A 12 22.70 -0.25 7.01
N ARG A 13 22.77 -1.35 7.77
CA ARG A 13 22.29 -2.66 7.33
C ARG A 13 20.80 -2.63 7.05
N TYR A 14 20.00 -2.03 7.94
CA TYR A 14 18.56 -1.87 7.74
C TYR A 14 18.26 -1.05 6.49
N SER A 15 18.85 0.14 6.37
CA SER A 15 18.63 1.02 5.22
C SER A 15 19.00 0.34 3.90
N PHE A 16 20.14 -0.37 3.88
CA PHE A 16 20.59 -1.14 2.74
C PHE A 16 19.63 -2.29 2.41
N ASN A 17 19.26 -3.11 3.39
CA ASN A 17 18.36 -4.25 3.18
C ASN A 17 16.97 -3.81 2.71
N SER A 18 16.44 -2.69 3.20
CA SER A 18 15.17 -2.11 2.75
C SER A 18 15.23 -1.64 1.29
N ILE A 19 16.34 -1.05 0.87
CA ILE A 19 16.55 -0.66 -0.53
C ILE A 19 16.67 -1.91 -1.41
N ILE A 20 17.51 -2.89 -1.02
CA ILE A 20 17.72 -4.10 -1.81
C ILE A 20 16.45 -4.96 -1.90
N SER A 21 15.64 -5.00 -0.85
CA SER A 21 14.37 -5.74 -0.90
C SER A 21 13.38 -5.17 -1.92
N LEU A 22 13.46 -3.86 -2.22
CA LEU A 22 12.64 -3.25 -3.25
C LEU A 22 13.10 -3.68 -4.64
N PHE A 23 14.40 -3.56 -4.90
CA PHE A 23 14.94 -3.71 -6.24
C PHE A 23 15.40 -5.13 -6.60
N GLY A 24 15.12 -6.09 -5.71
CA GLY A 24 15.30 -7.52 -5.94
C GLY A 24 16.76 -7.94 -6.13
N LYS A 25 16.93 -9.19 -6.61
CA LYS A 25 18.25 -9.78 -6.90
C LYS A 25 18.94 -9.13 -8.11
N ASP A 26 18.20 -8.37 -8.90
CA ASP A 26 18.69 -7.86 -10.18
C ASP A 26 19.82 -6.84 -9.95
N LEU A 27 19.75 -6.02 -8.89
CA LEU A 27 20.78 -5.02 -8.59
C LEU A 27 22.10 -5.55 -8.04
N GLU A 28 22.23 -6.84 -7.72
CA GLU A 28 23.45 -7.38 -7.07
C GLU A 28 24.73 -6.99 -7.82
N LYS A 29 24.71 -7.07 -9.16
CA LYS A 29 25.85 -6.74 -10.03
C LYS A 29 26.16 -5.24 -10.13
N ASN A 30 25.27 -4.38 -9.64
CA ASN A 30 25.38 -2.93 -9.71
C ASN A 30 25.69 -2.29 -8.34
N ILE A 31 25.73 -3.08 -7.26
CA ILE A 31 26.07 -2.60 -5.93
C ILE A 31 27.58 -2.69 -5.75
N VAL A 32 28.23 -1.57 -5.45
CA VAL A 32 29.69 -1.49 -5.23
C VAL A 32 30.00 -0.78 -3.92
N THR A 33 31.17 -1.07 -3.36
CA THR A 33 31.60 -0.47 -2.09
C THR A 33 32.51 0.74 -2.33
N LEU A 34 32.11 1.92 -1.84
CA LEU A 34 32.93 3.13 -1.93
C LEU A 34 33.61 3.40 -0.58
N ILE A 35 34.93 3.30 -0.55
CA ILE A 35 35.72 3.37 0.68
C ILE A 35 36.31 4.76 0.81
N THR A 36 35.80 5.51 1.77
CA THR A 36 36.29 6.86 2.07
C THR A 36 37.44 6.81 3.08
N GLN A 37 38.39 7.75 3.00
CA GLN A 37 39.55 7.88 3.89
C GLN A 37 40.62 6.78 3.72
N SER A 38 40.70 6.14 2.56
CA SER A 38 41.69 5.09 2.28
C SER A 38 43.15 5.57 2.39
N ASN A 39 44.03 4.75 2.97
CA ASN A 39 45.47 5.00 2.98
C ASN A 39 46.17 4.57 1.67
N GLY A 40 45.42 3.99 0.72
CA GLY A 40 45.94 3.44 -0.53
C GLY A 40 46.29 1.96 -0.48
N GLU A 41 46.26 1.34 0.71
CA GLU A 41 46.38 -0.11 0.86
C GLU A 41 45.03 -0.77 0.63
N THR A 42 45.05 -2.07 0.34
CA THR A 42 43.84 -2.88 0.29
C THR A 42 43.10 -2.73 1.64
N PRO A 43 41.77 -2.58 1.62
CA PRO A 43 40.99 -2.36 2.83
C PRO A 43 40.41 -3.68 3.37
N GLU A 44 41.26 -4.64 3.74
CA GLU A 44 40.87 -6.00 4.17
C GLU A 44 39.82 -6.00 5.27
N ASN A 45 39.95 -5.12 6.25
CA ASN A 45 39.01 -4.99 7.37
C ASN A 45 37.59 -4.59 6.91
N VAL A 46 37.47 -3.69 5.93
CA VAL A 46 36.19 -3.26 5.37
C VAL A 46 35.61 -4.36 4.50
N LEU A 47 36.43 -5.02 3.67
CA LEU A 47 35.99 -6.12 2.82
C LEU A 47 35.47 -7.29 3.67
N GLN A 48 36.20 -7.70 4.71
CA GLN A 48 35.75 -8.70 5.67
C GLN A 48 34.44 -8.31 6.36
N ALA A 49 34.25 -7.02 6.68
CA ALA A 49 33.01 -6.55 7.30
C ALA A 49 31.81 -6.61 6.33
N VAL A 50 32.02 -6.32 5.04
CA VAL A 50 31.02 -6.48 3.98
C VAL A 50 30.66 -7.95 3.79
N GLU A 51 31.65 -8.85 3.79
CA GLU A 51 31.43 -10.29 3.68
C GLU A 51 30.70 -10.86 4.90
N ALA A 52 31.14 -10.51 6.11
CA ALA A 52 30.47 -10.88 7.36
C ALA A 52 29.05 -10.31 7.46
N ALA A 53 28.74 -9.24 6.73
CA ALA A 53 27.39 -8.71 6.62
C ALA A 53 26.51 -9.45 5.62
N ASN A 54 27.07 -10.38 4.85
CA ASN A 54 26.40 -11.08 3.76
C ASN A 54 25.71 -10.11 2.78
N ILE A 55 26.35 -8.96 2.52
CA ILE A 55 25.85 -7.96 1.59
C ILE A 55 26.06 -8.46 0.17
N LYS A 56 24.96 -8.56 -0.57
CA LYS A 56 24.97 -8.86 -2.01
C LYS A 56 25.55 -7.65 -2.76
N CYS A 57 26.63 -7.86 -3.47
CA CYS A 57 27.33 -6.83 -4.23
C CYS A 57 28.07 -7.42 -5.42
N ALA A 58 28.48 -6.55 -6.32
CA ALA A 58 29.25 -6.93 -7.49
C ALA A 58 30.58 -7.52 -7.04
N ARG A 59 30.96 -8.66 -7.64
CA ARG A 59 32.22 -9.34 -7.35
C ARG A 59 33.10 -9.40 -8.59
N ASP A 60 34.41 -9.34 -8.38
CA ASP A 60 35.38 -9.48 -9.44
C ASP A 60 35.68 -10.96 -9.78
N LYS A 61 36.70 -11.20 -10.59
CA LYS A 61 37.09 -12.56 -11.03
C LYS A 61 37.65 -13.42 -9.91
N GLU A 62 38.13 -12.80 -8.83
CA GLU A 62 38.67 -13.45 -7.64
C GLU A 62 37.59 -13.65 -6.58
N ASN A 63 36.33 -13.32 -6.93
CA ASN A 63 35.16 -13.37 -6.06
C ASN A 63 35.25 -12.38 -4.89
N GLU A 64 36.04 -11.30 -5.01
CA GLU A 64 36.09 -10.24 -4.01
C GLU A 64 35.05 -9.15 -4.30
N PRO A 65 34.49 -8.48 -3.27
CA PRO A 65 33.61 -7.32 -3.46
C PRO A 65 34.31 -6.22 -4.26
N ILE A 66 33.69 -5.80 -5.37
CA ILE A 66 34.15 -4.66 -6.15
C ILE A 66 34.07 -3.41 -5.28
N HIS A 67 35.22 -2.75 -5.13
CA HIS A 67 35.37 -1.56 -4.31
C HIS A 67 36.21 -0.49 -5.00
N PHE A 68 35.97 0.75 -4.60
CA PHE A 68 36.72 1.92 -5.07
C PHE A 68 37.16 2.75 -3.88
N MET A 69 38.41 3.20 -3.90
CA MET A 69 39.04 3.87 -2.76
C MET A 69 39.18 5.37 -3.02
N PHE A 70 38.72 6.18 -2.06
CA PHE A 70 38.80 7.64 -2.16
C PHE A 70 39.41 8.20 -0.88
N ASN A 71 40.40 9.08 -1.03
CA ASN A 71 40.93 9.86 0.08
C ASN A 71 41.14 11.29 -0.33
N ASN A 72 40.03 12.01 -0.49
CA ASN A 72 40.09 13.42 -0.80
C ASN A 72 40.32 14.24 0.48
N ARG A 73 41.58 14.52 0.81
CA ARG A 73 41.99 15.41 1.91
C ARG A 73 41.81 16.90 1.54
N GLN A 74 40.73 17.23 0.83
CA GLN A 74 40.48 18.56 0.24
C GLN A 74 40.51 19.69 1.28
N SER A 75 40.02 19.41 2.49
CA SER A 75 39.99 20.37 3.60
C SER A 75 41.35 20.57 4.28
N THR A 76 42.37 19.79 3.92
CA THR A 76 43.71 19.88 4.54
C THR A 76 44.54 20.93 3.83
N GLN A 77 45.00 21.95 4.58
CA GLN A 77 45.89 22.97 4.04
C GLN A 77 47.20 22.33 3.56
N LYS A 78 47.58 22.63 2.31
CA LYS A 78 48.86 22.20 1.75
C LYS A 78 50.00 22.95 2.44
N THR A 79 50.91 22.20 3.04
CA THR A 79 52.14 22.70 3.66
C THR A 79 53.33 21.90 3.14
N LYS A 80 54.55 22.43 3.27
CA LYS A 80 55.77 21.69 2.87
C LYS A 80 55.90 20.33 3.55
N LYS A 81 55.37 20.17 4.78
CA LYS A 81 55.44 18.93 5.57
C LYS A 81 54.49 17.82 5.09
N ASN A 82 53.36 18.17 4.48
CA ASN A 82 52.32 17.19 4.08
C ASN A 82 52.10 17.09 2.56
N THR A 83 52.87 17.84 1.75
CA THR A 83 52.70 17.90 0.29
C THR A 83 52.81 16.52 -0.37
N VAL A 84 53.78 15.69 0.05
CA VAL A 84 53.96 14.33 -0.49
C VAL A 84 52.72 13.47 -0.21
N ALA A 85 52.27 13.43 1.04
CA ALA A 85 51.09 12.65 1.43
C ALA A 85 49.80 13.11 0.74
N LEU A 86 49.61 14.43 0.57
CA LEU A 86 48.45 14.98 -0.13
C LEU A 86 48.48 14.68 -1.64
N LYS A 87 49.68 14.67 -2.25
CA LYS A 87 49.84 14.28 -3.66
C LYS A 87 49.52 12.80 -3.86
N SER A 88 50.08 11.92 -3.03
CA SER A 88 49.77 10.48 -3.09
C SER A 88 48.27 10.19 -2.92
N ALA A 89 47.61 10.85 -1.95
CA ALA A 89 46.18 10.70 -1.74
C ALA A 89 45.34 11.17 -2.94
N TRP A 90 45.78 12.25 -3.61
CA TRP A 90 45.17 12.77 -4.83
C TRP A 90 45.32 11.81 -6.01
N ASP A 91 46.54 11.33 -6.25
CA ASP A 91 46.84 10.44 -7.36
C ASP A 91 46.04 9.12 -7.26
N ILE A 92 45.97 8.53 -6.05
CA ILE A 92 45.12 7.37 -5.76
C ILE A 92 43.65 7.67 -6.07
N THR A 93 43.13 8.81 -5.60
CA THR A 93 41.72 9.17 -5.79
C THR A 93 41.38 9.33 -7.26
N ILE A 94 42.24 9.96 -8.06
CA ILE A 94 42.01 10.15 -9.50
C ILE A 94 42.04 8.83 -10.25
N GLU A 95 42.98 7.95 -9.94
CA GLU A 95 43.02 6.61 -10.52
C GLU A 95 41.73 5.82 -10.22
N GLN A 96 41.28 5.86 -8.97
CA GLN A 96 40.09 5.14 -8.52
C GLN A 96 38.79 5.73 -9.10
N ILE A 97 38.71 7.05 -9.30
CA ILE A 97 37.63 7.69 -10.07
C ILE A 97 37.62 7.18 -11.51
N GLY A 98 38.79 7.02 -12.14
CA GLY A 98 38.91 6.43 -13.47
C GLY A 98 38.32 5.02 -13.52
N ARG A 99 38.77 4.14 -12.61
CA ARG A 99 38.26 2.77 -12.48
C ARG A 99 36.75 2.72 -12.21
N PHE A 100 36.25 3.60 -11.34
CA PHE A 100 34.81 3.70 -11.06
C PHE A 100 34.02 4.15 -12.29
N THR A 101 34.55 5.11 -13.05
CA THR A 101 33.94 5.58 -14.29
C THR A 101 33.90 4.48 -15.35
N ASP A 102 34.97 3.70 -15.48
CA ASP A 102 35.03 2.57 -16.41
C ASP A 102 34.07 1.46 -16.00
N PHE A 103 33.91 1.20 -14.70
CA PHE A 103 32.86 0.33 -14.19
C PHE A 103 31.46 0.83 -14.58
N LEU A 104 31.16 2.12 -14.39
CA LEU A 104 29.87 2.70 -14.76
C LEU A 104 29.60 2.62 -16.27
N LYS A 105 30.62 2.77 -17.12
CA LYS A 105 30.47 2.63 -18.57
C LYS A 105 30.28 1.18 -19.03
N SER A 106 30.95 0.25 -18.35
CA SER A 106 30.92 -1.17 -18.70
C SER A 106 29.66 -1.88 -18.20
N ASN A 107 29.03 -1.35 -17.16
CA ASN A 107 27.76 -1.86 -16.66
C ASN A 107 26.58 -1.18 -17.37
N SER A 108 25.73 -1.98 -17.99
CA SER A 108 24.50 -1.48 -18.58
C SER A 108 23.55 -1.02 -17.48
N PRO A 109 22.82 0.10 -17.67
CA PRO A 109 21.69 0.46 -16.82
C PRO A 109 20.76 -0.73 -16.68
N GLN A 110 20.43 -1.12 -15.45
CA GLN A 110 19.43 -2.15 -15.25
C GLN A 110 18.03 -1.56 -15.26
N LYS A 111 17.18 -2.21 -16.05
CA LYS A 111 15.76 -1.91 -16.11
C LYS A 111 15.07 -2.62 -14.95
N LEU A 112 14.56 -1.83 -14.00
CA LEU A 112 13.80 -2.29 -12.84
C LEU A 112 12.33 -2.62 -13.21
N GLU A 113 12.04 -2.99 -14.46
CA GLU A 113 10.68 -3.15 -14.99
C GLU A 113 9.87 -4.17 -14.16
N LYS A 114 10.51 -5.28 -13.75
CA LYS A 114 9.88 -6.31 -12.91
C LYS A 114 9.53 -5.79 -11.51
N THR A 115 10.47 -5.14 -10.83
CA THR A 115 10.25 -4.50 -9.53
C THR A 115 9.16 -3.44 -9.58
N VAL A 116 9.13 -2.62 -10.63
CA VAL A 116 8.13 -1.56 -10.79
C VAL A 116 6.74 -2.17 -10.96
N GLU A 117 6.59 -3.23 -11.75
CA GLU A 117 5.28 -3.88 -11.92
C GLU A 117 4.85 -4.64 -10.67
N GLU A 118 5.76 -5.30 -9.94
CA GLU A 118 5.48 -5.91 -8.64
C GLU A 118 5.03 -4.86 -7.61
N SER A 119 5.67 -3.68 -7.58
CA SER A 119 5.29 -2.56 -6.71
C SER A 119 3.93 -1.96 -7.07
N LYS A 120 3.65 -1.78 -8.37
CA LYS A 120 2.32 -1.35 -8.85
C LYS A 120 1.25 -2.38 -8.49
N THR A 121 1.55 -3.66 -8.66
CA THR A 121 0.65 -4.76 -8.30
C THR A 121 0.35 -4.75 -6.81
N HIS A 122 1.36 -4.59 -5.96
CA HIS A 122 1.16 -4.45 -4.52
C HIS A 122 0.24 -3.26 -4.18
N THR A 123 0.48 -2.10 -4.78
CA THR A 123 -0.34 -0.90 -4.58
C THR A 123 -1.79 -1.14 -4.99
N ARG A 124 -2.00 -1.75 -6.16
CA ARG A 124 -3.34 -2.12 -6.67
C ARG A 124 -4.07 -3.07 -5.71
N LEU A 125 -3.42 -4.13 -5.25
CA LEU A 125 -4.02 -5.11 -4.35
C LEU A 125 -4.37 -4.51 -2.98
N THR A 126 -3.47 -3.69 -2.42
CA THR A 126 -3.72 -2.98 -1.16
C THR A 126 -4.92 -2.05 -1.27
N ALA A 127 -5.00 -1.30 -2.37
CA ALA A 127 -6.12 -0.41 -2.65
C ALA A 127 -7.44 -1.18 -2.86
N CYS A 128 -7.39 -2.33 -3.54
CA CYS A 128 -8.53 -3.24 -3.68
C CYS A 128 -9.05 -3.71 -2.31
N ILE A 129 -8.16 -4.19 -1.43
CA ILE A 129 -8.53 -4.65 -0.09
C ILE A 129 -9.21 -3.52 0.69
N GLN A 130 -8.63 -2.32 0.69
CA GLN A 130 -9.22 -1.19 1.40
C GLN A 130 -10.60 -0.81 0.84
N ASN A 131 -10.75 -0.73 -0.48
CA ASN A 131 -12.05 -0.45 -1.11
C ASN A 131 -13.10 -1.53 -0.74
N GLN A 132 -12.70 -2.80 -0.74
CA GLN A 132 -13.56 -3.91 -0.36
C GLN A 132 -14.00 -3.80 1.11
N GLU A 133 -13.09 -3.48 2.03
CA GLU A 133 -13.44 -3.25 3.43
C GLU A 133 -14.43 -2.09 3.62
N GLU A 134 -14.21 -0.96 2.92
CA GLU A 134 -15.09 0.20 2.96
C GLU A 134 -16.51 -0.14 2.45
N ARG A 135 -16.60 -0.90 1.34
CA ARG A 135 -17.88 -1.38 0.80
C ARG A 135 -18.58 -2.37 1.71
N ILE A 136 -17.85 -3.31 2.32
CA ILE A 136 -18.45 -4.24 3.29
C ILE A 136 -19.04 -3.46 4.47
N ARG A 137 -18.35 -2.43 4.97
CA ARG A 137 -18.89 -1.57 6.04
C ARG A 137 -20.13 -0.83 5.58
N PHE A 138 -20.17 -0.31 4.36
CA PHE A 138 -21.37 0.33 3.80
C PHE A 138 -22.53 -0.67 3.70
N ILE A 139 -22.27 -1.91 3.27
CA ILE A 139 -23.29 -2.98 3.22
C ILE A 139 -23.82 -3.30 4.63
N ASP A 140 -22.94 -3.43 5.64
CA ASP A 140 -23.36 -3.67 7.04
C ASP A 140 -24.31 -2.55 7.52
N LEU A 141 -24.04 -1.30 7.16
CA LEU A 141 -24.91 -0.17 7.46
C LEU A 141 -26.24 -0.25 6.71
N LYS A 142 -26.23 -0.59 5.42
CA LYS A 142 -27.44 -0.74 4.60
C LYS A 142 -28.34 -1.90 5.07
N GLN A 143 -27.75 -3.01 5.49
CA GLN A 143 -28.50 -4.11 6.11
C GLN A 143 -29.20 -3.64 7.40
N THR A 144 -28.52 -2.82 8.21
CA THR A 144 -29.10 -2.23 9.42
C THR A 144 -30.26 -1.28 9.09
N GLU A 145 -30.10 -0.42 8.08
CA GLU A 145 -31.16 0.50 7.59
C GLU A 145 -32.41 -0.27 7.18
N ILE A 146 -32.26 -1.33 6.37
CA ILE A 146 -33.38 -2.16 5.91
C ILE A 146 -34.03 -2.89 7.09
N GLN A 147 -33.25 -3.41 8.03
CA GLN A 147 -33.77 -4.09 9.22
C GLN A 147 -34.60 -3.13 10.10
N GLN A 148 -34.14 -1.90 10.30
CA GLN A 148 -34.91 -0.87 11.01
C GLN A 148 -36.24 -0.58 10.32
N ALA A 149 -36.24 -0.48 8.99
CA ALA A 149 -37.48 -0.29 8.21
C ALA A 149 -38.43 -1.49 8.38
N MET A 150 -37.94 -2.73 8.25
CA MET A 150 -38.72 -3.95 8.48
C MET A 150 -39.35 -3.98 9.88
N ASP A 151 -38.57 -3.68 10.92
CA ASP A 151 -39.03 -3.71 12.29
C ASP A 151 -40.05 -2.60 12.59
N GLY A 152 -39.89 -1.43 11.96
CA GLY A 152 -40.89 -0.35 11.99
C GLY A 152 -42.20 -0.76 11.33
N LEU A 153 -42.16 -1.40 10.16
CA LEU A 153 -43.35 -1.91 9.47
C LEU A 153 -44.09 -2.94 10.33
N LYS A 154 -43.37 -3.87 10.97
CA LYS A 154 -43.97 -4.87 11.86
C LYS A 154 -44.69 -4.24 13.06
N LYS A 155 -44.20 -3.13 13.60
CA LYS A 155 -44.85 -2.42 14.72
C LYS A 155 -46.16 -1.75 14.31
N HIS A 156 -46.31 -1.38 13.04
CA HIS A 156 -47.49 -0.70 12.51
C HIS A 156 -48.42 -1.64 11.72
N GLU A 157 -48.41 -2.95 12.01
CA GLU A 157 -49.21 -3.94 11.30
C GLU A 157 -50.72 -3.64 11.37
N GLN A 158 -51.20 -3.13 12.51
CA GLN A 158 -52.62 -2.78 12.67
C GLN A 158 -53.01 -1.55 11.85
N GLU A 159 -52.15 -0.55 11.79
CA GLU A 159 -52.32 0.66 11.00
C GLU A 159 -52.32 0.33 9.51
N MET A 160 -51.43 -0.57 9.07
CA MET A 160 -51.43 -1.11 7.71
C MET A 160 -52.76 -1.81 7.36
N LYS A 161 -53.29 -2.67 8.25
CA LYS A 161 -54.60 -3.34 8.04
C LYS A 161 -55.78 -2.36 7.97
N LYS A 162 -55.65 -1.21 8.64
CA LYS A 162 -56.68 -0.15 8.70
C LYS A 162 -56.48 0.94 7.65
N ASN A 163 -55.51 0.80 6.73
CA ASN A 163 -55.12 1.81 5.75
C ASN A 163 -54.88 3.20 6.37
N LYS A 164 -54.30 3.23 7.58
CA LYS A 164 -53.93 4.48 8.25
C LYS A 164 -52.53 4.88 7.83
N GLU A 165 -52.31 6.17 7.64
CA GLU A 165 -50.96 6.71 7.49
C GLU A 165 -50.17 6.56 8.79
N PHE A 166 -48.90 6.20 8.64
CA PHE A 166 -47.91 6.14 9.71
C PHE A 166 -46.54 6.48 9.13
N THR A 167 -45.60 6.79 10.03
CA THR A 167 -44.21 7.04 9.66
C THR A 167 -43.30 6.21 10.53
N VAL A 168 -42.19 5.75 9.96
CA VAL A 168 -41.14 5.03 10.67
C VAL A 168 -39.87 5.86 10.61
N GLU A 169 -39.19 5.97 11.74
CA GLU A 169 -37.86 6.57 11.79
C GLU A 169 -36.79 5.54 11.40
N VAL A 170 -35.99 5.86 10.38
CA VAL A 170 -34.90 5.02 9.87
C VAL A 170 -33.62 5.85 9.78
N ASP A 171 -32.48 5.25 10.11
CA ASP A 171 -31.18 5.85 9.88
C ASP A 171 -30.73 5.60 8.44
N GLU A 172 -31.11 6.50 7.53
CA GLU A 172 -30.73 6.41 6.12
C GLU A 172 -29.21 6.58 5.95
N VAL A 173 -28.60 5.60 5.27
CA VAL A 173 -27.18 5.54 4.98
C VAL A 173 -26.91 6.12 3.60
N TYR A 174 -25.93 7.01 3.49
CA TYR A 174 -25.52 7.61 2.23
C TYR A 174 -24.01 7.84 2.23
N LYS A 175 -23.43 8.09 1.05
CA LYS A 175 -22.03 8.47 0.91
C LYS A 175 -21.92 9.99 0.87
N ASP A 176 -20.92 10.53 1.56
CA ASP A 176 -20.61 11.95 1.58
C ASP A 176 -19.09 12.14 1.47
N LYS A 177 -18.63 13.38 1.30
CA LYS A 177 -17.22 13.73 1.18
C LYS A 177 -16.70 14.28 2.48
N ASP A 178 -15.62 13.69 2.99
CA ASP A 178 -14.88 14.21 4.14
C ASP A 178 -13.50 14.70 3.70
N PRO A 179 -13.06 15.89 4.19
CA PRO A 179 -11.74 16.40 3.89
C PRO A 179 -10.66 15.48 4.45
N ILE A 180 -9.54 15.40 3.75
CA ILE A 180 -8.32 14.71 4.19
C ILE A 180 -7.19 15.72 4.38
N GLY A 181 -6.14 15.33 5.09
CA GLY A 181 -4.90 16.11 5.20
C GLY A 181 -4.10 16.08 3.90
N GLY A 182 -4.68 16.61 2.82
CA GLY A 182 -4.08 16.70 1.50
C GLY A 182 -3.29 17.98 1.30
N GLY A 183 -2.78 18.16 0.08
CA GLY A 183 -2.07 19.38 -0.31
C GLY A 183 -0.82 19.14 -1.12
N GLN A 184 -0.35 20.22 -1.73
CA GLN A 184 0.91 20.23 -2.46
C GLN A 184 2.08 20.45 -1.50
N TRP A 185 3.08 19.58 -1.57
CA TRP A 185 4.35 19.75 -0.89
C TRP A 185 5.50 19.59 -1.90
N GLY A 186 5.97 20.74 -2.42
CA GLY A 186 6.96 20.76 -3.49
C GLY A 186 6.44 20.11 -4.77
N LEU A 187 7.10 19.02 -5.20
CA LEU A 187 6.73 18.23 -6.38
C LEU A 187 5.70 17.13 -6.09
N PHE A 188 5.29 16.96 -4.83
CA PHE A 188 4.33 15.96 -4.41
C PHE A 188 2.94 16.58 -4.22
N TYR A 189 1.91 15.84 -4.59
CA TYR A 189 0.51 16.21 -4.35
C TYR A 189 -0.19 15.08 -3.61
N VAL A 190 -0.56 15.32 -2.36
CA VAL A 190 -1.29 14.36 -1.53
C VAL A 190 -2.78 14.56 -1.77
N GLY A 191 -3.44 13.54 -2.32
CA GLY A 191 -4.88 13.53 -2.55
C GLY A 191 -5.40 12.10 -2.67
N ALA A 192 -6.72 11.93 -2.52
CA ALA A 192 -7.38 10.66 -2.75
C ALA A 192 -7.81 10.56 -4.22
N VAL A 193 -7.51 9.42 -4.84
CA VAL A 193 -8.09 9.10 -6.16
C VAL A 193 -9.44 8.44 -5.92
N CYS A 194 -10.51 9.09 -6.39
CA CYS A 194 -11.89 8.68 -6.17
C CYS A 194 -12.63 8.53 -7.51
N CYS A 195 -13.40 7.46 -7.66
CA CYS A 195 -14.30 7.27 -8.79
C CYS A 195 -15.63 7.99 -8.51
N THR A 196 -16.00 8.97 -9.35
CA THR A 196 -17.26 9.72 -9.19
C THR A 196 -18.46 8.99 -9.76
N THR A 197 -18.25 7.98 -10.61
CA THR A 197 -19.32 7.14 -11.16
C THR A 197 -19.77 6.05 -10.19
N CYS A 198 -18.86 5.51 -9.38
CA CYS A 198 -19.17 4.50 -8.37
C CYS A 198 -19.31 5.06 -6.95
N ASP A 199 -18.94 6.33 -6.74
CA ASP A 199 -18.71 6.94 -5.42
C ASP A 199 -17.73 6.12 -4.55
N GLU A 200 -16.61 5.69 -5.13
CA GLU A 200 -15.66 4.77 -4.48
C GLU A 200 -14.27 5.40 -4.32
N ASN A 201 -13.66 5.19 -3.15
CA ASN A 201 -12.25 5.52 -2.94
C ASN A 201 -11.38 4.45 -3.61
N CYS A 202 -10.57 4.87 -4.57
CA CYS A 202 -9.77 3.97 -5.39
C CYS A 202 -8.30 3.94 -4.97
N HIS A 203 -7.72 5.04 -4.48
CA HIS A 203 -6.37 5.03 -3.89
C HIS A 203 -6.23 6.14 -2.86
N TYR A 204 -6.23 5.78 -1.58
CA TYR A 204 -5.88 6.65 -0.46
C TYR A 204 -5.72 5.83 0.83
N PRO A 205 -4.69 6.05 1.66
CA PRO A 205 -3.55 6.93 1.45
C PRO A 205 -2.56 6.35 0.41
N GLY A 206 -1.50 7.09 0.08
CA GLY A 206 -0.36 6.57 -0.71
C GLY A 206 -0.15 7.21 -2.09
N CYS A 207 -1.15 7.91 -2.64
CA CYS A 207 -1.03 8.58 -3.94
C CYS A 207 -0.39 9.98 -3.80
N THR A 208 0.94 10.08 -3.85
CA THR A 208 1.66 11.36 -3.66
C THR A 208 2.37 11.88 -4.92
N VAL A 209 2.70 11.00 -5.87
CA VAL A 209 3.47 11.34 -7.07
C VAL A 209 2.61 11.58 -8.31
N ALA A 210 1.47 10.90 -8.42
CA ALA A 210 0.57 11.05 -9.56
C ALA A 210 -0.15 12.41 -9.50
N TRP A 211 0.03 13.25 -10.53
CA TRP A 211 -0.65 14.54 -10.57
C TRP A 211 -2.07 14.43 -11.08
N ARG A 212 -2.34 13.44 -11.95
CA ARG A 212 -3.67 13.15 -12.49
C ARG A 212 -4.11 11.74 -12.09
N PRO A 213 -5.42 11.47 -12.06
CA PRO A 213 -5.94 10.13 -11.81
C PRO A 213 -5.37 9.07 -12.76
N ALA A 214 -5.17 9.41 -14.04
CA ALA A 214 -4.60 8.52 -15.06
C ALA A 214 -3.15 8.08 -14.75
N ASP A 215 -2.39 8.89 -14.01
CA ASP A 215 -1.00 8.60 -13.65
C ASP A 215 -0.89 7.73 -12.38
N CYS A 216 -2.03 7.45 -11.72
CA CYS A 216 -2.07 6.68 -10.48
C CYS A 216 -1.78 5.20 -10.75
N GLU A 217 -1.06 4.54 -9.82
CA GLU A 217 -0.65 3.13 -9.94
C GLU A 217 -1.84 2.17 -10.02
N VAL A 218 -3.01 2.59 -9.52
CA VAL A 218 -4.25 1.80 -9.59
C VAL A 218 -4.93 1.85 -10.96
N MET A 219 -4.43 2.66 -11.88
CA MET A 219 -4.84 2.66 -13.28
C MET A 219 -3.99 1.66 -14.07
N LYS A 220 -4.65 0.88 -14.91
CA LYS A 220 -4.04 -0.04 -15.86
C LYS A 220 -4.82 0.03 -17.17
N ASP A 221 -4.13 0.32 -18.27
CA ASP A 221 -4.74 0.47 -19.60
C ASP A 221 -5.93 1.45 -19.57
N ASP A 222 -5.73 2.63 -18.95
CA ASP A 222 -6.73 3.69 -18.71
C ASP A 222 -7.98 3.27 -17.93
N ARG A 223 -7.95 2.11 -17.27
CA ARG A 223 -9.04 1.62 -16.42
C ARG A 223 -8.60 1.44 -14.99
N CYS A 224 -9.49 1.78 -14.07
CA CYS A 224 -9.26 1.58 -12.64
C CYS A 224 -9.36 0.09 -12.29
N THR A 225 -8.36 -0.43 -11.57
CA THR A 225 -8.37 -1.82 -11.10
C THR A 225 -9.15 -2.00 -9.80
N VAL A 226 -9.56 -0.91 -9.13
CA VAL A 226 -10.12 -0.94 -7.77
C VAL A 226 -11.64 -0.83 -7.76
N CYS A 227 -12.21 0.20 -8.41
CA CYS A 227 -13.67 0.41 -8.42
C CYS A 227 -14.43 -0.78 -9.05
N PRO A 228 -15.69 -1.02 -8.64
CA PRO A 228 -16.48 -2.16 -9.14
C PRO A 228 -16.72 -2.10 -10.64
N GLY A 229 -16.93 -0.91 -11.20
CA GLY A 229 -17.21 -0.72 -12.62
C GLY A 229 -16.01 -0.80 -13.55
N LYS A 230 -14.78 -0.93 -13.00
CA LYS A 230 -13.52 -0.80 -13.79
C LYS A 230 -13.55 0.42 -14.71
N CYS A 231 -14.02 1.53 -14.13
CA CYS A 231 -14.31 2.79 -14.80
C CYS A 231 -13.05 3.39 -15.45
N HIS A 232 -13.26 4.22 -16.46
CA HIS A 232 -12.17 4.86 -17.17
C HIS A 232 -11.48 5.90 -16.26
N SER A 233 -10.22 6.21 -16.53
CA SER A 233 -9.44 7.18 -15.75
C SER A 233 -10.10 8.57 -15.70
N SER A 234 -10.89 8.92 -16.71
CA SER A 234 -11.69 10.17 -16.77
C SER A 234 -12.85 10.22 -15.78
N ASP A 235 -13.34 9.07 -15.29
CA ASP A 235 -14.40 8.99 -14.29
C ASP A 235 -13.87 9.17 -12.87
N HIS A 236 -12.59 9.53 -12.75
CA HIS A 236 -11.90 9.67 -11.49
C HIS A 236 -11.40 11.10 -11.31
N VAL A 237 -11.35 11.50 -10.05
CA VAL A 237 -10.76 12.77 -9.60
C VAL A 237 -9.67 12.47 -8.59
N LYS A 238 -8.71 13.39 -8.46
CA LYS A 238 -7.71 13.36 -7.40
C LYS A 238 -7.86 14.62 -6.57
N GLU A 239 -8.33 14.47 -5.33
CA GLU A 239 -8.81 15.59 -4.53
C GLU A 239 -8.42 15.46 -3.06
N GLU A 240 -8.54 16.56 -2.31
CA GLU A 240 -8.27 16.64 -0.87
C GLU A 240 -9.47 16.21 -0.01
N TRP A 241 -10.31 15.31 -0.54
CA TRP A 241 -11.40 14.68 0.18
C TRP A 241 -11.55 13.22 -0.24
N LYS A 242 -12.25 12.42 0.57
CA LYS A 242 -12.61 11.03 0.24
C LYS A 242 -14.09 10.75 0.55
N TYR A 243 -14.64 9.71 -0.04
CA TYR A 243 -15.98 9.24 0.30
C TYR A 243 -15.99 8.57 1.68
N VAL A 244 -17.01 8.88 2.47
CA VAL A 244 -17.31 8.24 3.76
C VAL A 244 -18.78 7.90 3.85
N SER A 245 -19.10 6.84 4.60
CA SER A 245 -20.48 6.46 4.88
C SER A 245 -21.02 7.28 6.05
N LYS A 246 -22.10 8.04 5.82
CA LYS A 246 -22.81 8.81 6.86
C LYS A 246 -24.22 8.29 7.05
N LYS A 247 -24.82 8.66 8.18
CA LYS A 247 -26.21 8.35 8.53
C LYS A 247 -26.98 9.65 8.76
N LYS A 248 -28.23 9.71 8.33
CA LYS A 248 -29.17 10.76 8.72
C LYS A 248 -30.49 10.13 9.13
N ARG A 249 -31.08 10.61 10.22
CA ARG A 249 -32.38 10.13 10.67
C ARG A 249 -33.47 10.73 9.79
N VAL A 250 -34.30 9.88 9.20
CA VAL A 250 -35.41 10.29 8.33
C VAL A 250 -36.70 9.62 8.79
N LYS A 251 -37.83 10.30 8.56
CA LYS A 251 -39.16 9.71 8.70
C LYS A 251 -39.60 9.26 7.31
N MET A 252 -39.92 7.97 7.18
CA MET A 252 -40.38 7.37 5.93
C MET A 252 -41.81 6.85 6.11
N THR A 253 -42.66 7.12 5.11
CA THR A 253 -43.98 6.49 4.97
C THR A 253 -43.83 5.10 4.35
N LEU A 254 -44.91 4.30 4.37
CA LEU A 254 -44.94 3.03 3.63
C LEU A 254 -44.66 3.24 2.14
N SER A 255 -45.15 4.32 1.54
CA SER A 255 -44.93 4.63 0.12
C SER A 255 -43.46 4.93 -0.16
N ASP A 256 -42.81 5.74 0.69
CA ASP A 256 -41.40 6.10 0.52
C ASP A 256 -40.49 4.87 0.58
N MET A 257 -40.81 3.92 1.48
CA MET A 257 -40.04 2.68 1.59
C MET A 257 -40.23 1.77 0.37
N LYS A 258 -41.47 1.66 -0.14
CA LYS A 258 -41.76 0.92 -1.36
C LYS A 258 -40.99 1.50 -2.54
N GLU A 259 -41.08 2.81 -2.76
CA GLU A 259 -40.37 3.49 -3.83
C GLU A 259 -38.84 3.23 -3.75
N LYS A 260 -38.27 3.34 -2.56
CA LYS A 260 -36.83 3.19 -2.35
C LYS A 260 -36.31 1.77 -2.57
N TYR A 261 -37.07 0.75 -2.20
CA TYR A 261 -36.59 -0.64 -2.19
C TYR A 261 -37.24 -1.53 -3.27
N GLU A 262 -38.36 -1.14 -3.88
CA GLU A 262 -39.07 -1.90 -4.94
C GLU A 262 -38.68 -1.44 -6.37
N LEU A 263 -38.21 -0.20 -6.57
CA LEU A 263 -37.84 0.29 -7.92
C LEU A 263 -36.43 -0.14 -8.34
N ASN A 264 -36.33 -1.34 -8.90
CA ASN A 264 -35.29 -1.70 -9.89
C ASN A 264 -35.75 -2.76 -10.92
N GLU A 265 -36.97 -3.28 -10.86
CA GLU A 265 -37.53 -4.07 -11.98
C GLU A 265 -38.57 -3.24 -12.72
N ALA A 266 -38.15 -2.66 -13.85
CA ALA A 266 -39.08 -2.14 -14.84
C ALA A 266 -39.93 -3.31 -15.37
N GLY A 267 -41.17 -3.43 -14.89
CA GLY A 267 -42.22 -4.20 -15.56
C GLY A 267 -42.70 -5.48 -14.89
N SER A 268 -42.27 -5.83 -13.67
CA SER A 268 -42.99 -6.85 -12.90
C SER A 268 -43.95 -6.15 -11.92
N GLU A 269 -45.26 -6.35 -12.08
CA GLU A 269 -46.20 -6.14 -10.97
C GLU A 269 -45.68 -7.01 -9.83
N SER A 270 -44.99 -6.40 -8.87
CA SER A 270 -44.36 -7.12 -7.76
C SER A 270 -45.42 -8.00 -7.09
N LYS A 271 -45.27 -9.32 -7.25
CA LYS A 271 -46.13 -10.35 -6.63
C LYS A 271 -45.87 -10.51 -5.13
N PHE A 272 -44.94 -9.74 -4.57
CA PHE A 272 -44.44 -9.87 -3.20
C PHE A 272 -44.93 -8.74 -2.30
N SER A 273 -45.08 -9.05 -1.02
CA SER A 273 -45.27 -8.04 0.02
C SER A 273 -43.99 -7.22 0.23
N CYS A 274 -44.14 -5.96 0.66
CA CYS A 274 -43.02 -5.04 0.95
C CYS A 274 -41.95 -5.68 1.88
N LEU A 275 -42.35 -6.54 2.83
CA LEU A 275 -41.42 -7.26 3.71
C LEU A 275 -40.61 -8.34 2.99
N GLU A 276 -41.20 -9.04 2.02
CA GLU A 276 -40.49 -10.05 1.20
C GLU A 276 -39.45 -9.37 0.29
N THR A 277 -39.76 -8.21 -0.28
CA THR A 277 -38.78 -7.41 -1.05
C THR A 277 -37.59 -6.99 -0.16
N PHE A 278 -37.85 -6.61 1.10
CA PHE A 278 -36.75 -6.24 2.00
C PHE A 278 -35.89 -7.44 2.37
N GLN A 279 -36.48 -8.62 2.55
CA GLN A 279 -35.75 -9.88 2.77
C GLN A 279 -34.86 -10.23 1.57
N GLN A 280 -35.40 -10.18 0.35
CA GLN A 280 -34.62 -10.39 -0.87
C GLN A 280 -33.44 -9.42 -0.94
N LYS A 281 -33.67 -8.14 -0.60
CA LYS A 281 -32.59 -7.14 -0.62
C LYS A 281 -31.50 -7.42 0.42
N LEU A 282 -31.87 -7.89 1.61
CA LEU A 282 -30.91 -8.31 2.63
C LEU A 282 -30.07 -9.51 2.17
N GLU A 283 -30.69 -10.48 1.48
CA GLU A 283 -30.01 -11.64 0.90
C GLU A 283 -29.03 -11.24 -0.21
N GLU A 284 -29.43 -10.34 -1.12
CA GLU A 284 -28.55 -9.78 -2.16
C GLU A 284 -27.32 -9.10 -1.57
N LEU A 285 -27.54 -8.21 -0.58
CA LEU A 285 -26.48 -7.51 0.12
C LEU A 285 -25.55 -8.48 0.85
N GLN A 286 -26.10 -9.54 1.45
CA GLN A 286 -25.31 -10.56 2.12
C GLN A 286 -24.45 -11.34 1.13
N LYS A 287 -24.98 -11.67 -0.06
CA LYS A 287 -24.24 -12.32 -1.14
C LYS A 287 -23.11 -11.42 -1.67
N GLU A 288 -23.36 -10.13 -1.87
CA GLU A 288 -22.34 -9.18 -2.29
C GLU A 288 -21.21 -9.09 -1.26
N LYS A 289 -21.56 -8.92 0.01
CA LYS A 289 -20.60 -8.88 1.13
C LYS A 289 -19.75 -10.14 1.19
N ASP A 290 -20.35 -11.30 0.98
CA ASP A 290 -19.65 -12.58 0.97
C ASP A 290 -18.63 -12.69 -0.18
N GLN A 291 -18.99 -12.20 -1.36
CA GLN A 291 -18.07 -12.12 -2.50
C GLN A 291 -16.91 -11.14 -2.24
N LEU A 292 -17.18 -9.98 -1.62
CA LEU A 292 -16.14 -9.01 -1.27
C LEU A 292 -15.15 -9.57 -0.26
N LEU A 293 -15.63 -10.28 0.76
CA LEU A 293 -14.78 -10.97 1.74
C LEU A 293 -13.88 -12.01 1.09
N GLN A 294 -14.44 -12.82 0.18
CA GLN A 294 -13.69 -13.82 -0.55
C GLN A 294 -12.59 -13.20 -1.42
N LYS A 295 -12.92 -12.16 -2.20
CA LYS A 295 -11.94 -11.44 -3.03
C LYS A 295 -10.85 -10.75 -2.20
N SER A 296 -11.21 -10.19 -1.04
CA SER A 296 -10.25 -9.56 -0.14
C SER A 296 -9.22 -10.58 0.36
N PHE A 297 -9.68 -11.79 0.69
CA PHE A 297 -8.79 -12.89 1.08
C PHE A 297 -7.87 -13.32 -0.07
N GLU A 298 -8.40 -13.47 -1.28
CA GLU A 298 -7.59 -13.80 -2.46
C GLU A 298 -6.49 -12.76 -2.70
N HIS A 299 -6.82 -11.46 -2.63
CA HIS A 299 -5.83 -10.38 -2.76
C HIS A 299 -4.77 -10.40 -1.65
N VAL A 300 -5.12 -10.73 -0.40
CA VAL A 300 -4.13 -10.86 0.69
C VAL A 300 -3.20 -12.05 0.45
N VAL A 301 -3.73 -13.18 -0.04
CA VAL A 301 -2.90 -14.33 -0.40
C VAL A 301 -1.97 -14.01 -1.57
N GLU A 302 -2.44 -13.26 -2.57
CA GLU A 302 -1.62 -12.80 -3.69
C GLU A 302 -0.52 -11.83 -3.22
N LEU A 303 -0.84 -10.89 -2.34
CA LEU A 303 0.13 -9.99 -1.72
C LEU A 303 1.25 -10.73 -1.00
N ASP A 304 0.93 -11.78 -0.24
CA ASP A 304 1.92 -12.61 0.46
C ASP A 304 2.87 -13.37 -0.49
N GLN A 305 2.46 -13.59 -1.74
CA GLN A 305 3.28 -14.24 -2.76
C GLN A 305 4.22 -13.29 -3.51
N ILE A 306 3.92 -11.99 -3.52
CA ILE A 306 4.75 -10.98 -4.20
C ILE A 306 6.03 -10.78 -3.39
N ALA A 307 7.18 -10.88 -4.05
CA ALA A 307 8.52 -10.92 -3.45
C ALA A 307 9.04 -9.55 -2.93
N LEU A 308 8.16 -8.70 -2.39
CA LEU A 308 8.52 -7.43 -1.77
C LEU A 308 8.36 -7.56 -0.26
N ASN A 309 9.47 -7.38 0.46
CA ASN A 309 9.44 -7.34 1.92
C ASN A 309 8.60 -6.11 2.35
N ILE A 310 7.54 -6.34 3.11
CA ILE A 310 6.46 -5.36 3.36
C ILE A 310 6.94 -4.12 4.12
N ASP A 311 8.07 -4.21 4.84
CA ASP A 311 8.72 -3.09 5.51
C ASP A 311 9.21 -1.98 4.55
N SER A 312 9.26 -2.25 3.25
CA SER A 312 9.71 -1.30 2.23
C SER A 312 8.58 -0.46 1.59
N LEU A 313 7.32 -0.72 1.95
CA LEU A 313 6.15 -0.09 1.34
C LEU A 313 5.49 0.87 2.33
N SER A 314 5.23 2.09 1.85
CA SER A 314 4.78 3.24 2.65
C SER A 314 3.38 3.10 3.25
N THR A 315 2.64 2.03 2.93
CA THR A 315 1.28 1.79 3.40
C THR A 315 1.19 0.39 4.03
N PRO A 316 1.04 0.27 5.36
CA PRO A 316 0.78 -1.01 6.00
C PRO A 316 -0.51 -1.60 5.44
N VAL A 317 -0.46 -2.82 4.93
CA VAL A 317 -1.68 -3.55 4.53
C VAL A 317 -2.47 -3.84 5.80
N ARG A 318 -3.56 -3.10 6.02
CA ARG A 318 -4.46 -3.33 7.15
C ARG A 318 -5.57 -4.27 6.69
N PHE A 319 -5.56 -5.49 7.22
CA PHE A 319 -6.57 -6.51 6.95
C PHE A 319 -7.12 -7.13 8.25
N ASP A 320 -6.99 -6.41 9.38
CA ASP A 320 -7.53 -6.82 10.68
C ASP A 320 -9.05 -7.03 10.63
N TYR A 321 -9.73 -6.18 9.86
CA TYR A 321 -11.17 -6.30 9.65
C TYR A 321 -11.52 -7.60 8.93
N LEU A 322 -10.78 -7.95 7.87
CA LEU A 322 -10.94 -9.22 7.18
C LEU A 322 -10.72 -10.41 8.11
N ILE A 323 -9.67 -10.38 8.95
CA ILE A 323 -9.39 -11.42 9.95
C ILE A 323 -10.60 -11.59 10.90
N GLU A 324 -11.13 -10.50 11.45
CA GLU A 324 -12.27 -10.54 12.37
C GLU A 324 -13.50 -11.17 11.71
N LYS A 325 -13.79 -10.81 10.45
CA LYS A 325 -14.93 -11.35 9.70
C LYS A 325 -14.72 -12.82 9.34
N MET A 326 -13.52 -13.21 8.92
CA MET A 326 -13.21 -14.61 8.59
C MET A 326 -13.23 -15.52 9.82
N LYS A 327 -12.85 -15.04 11.01
CA LYS A 327 -12.93 -15.81 12.26
C LYS A 327 -14.32 -16.39 12.52
N LYS A 328 -15.37 -15.66 12.15
CA LYS A 328 -16.77 -16.08 12.36
C LYS A 328 -17.32 -16.95 11.23
N LYS A 329 -16.64 -16.97 10.07
CA LYS A 329 -17.20 -17.52 8.82
C LYS A 329 -16.43 -18.72 8.28
N ASP A 330 -15.11 -18.68 8.36
CA ASP A 330 -14.22 -19.66 7.73
C ASP A 330 -12.93 -19.77 8.56
N THR A 331 -12.87 -20.81 9.40
CA THR A 331 -11.76 -21.06 10.32
C THR A 331 -10.44 -21.32 9.60
N GLU A 332 -10.47 -21.90 8.40
CA GLU A 332 -9.26 -22.20 7.62
C GLU A 332 -8.66 -20.92 7.05
N LYS A 333 -9.49 -20.08 6.43
CA LYS A 333 -9.05 -18.76 5.93
C LYS A 333 -8.56 -17.87 7.07
N PHE A 334 -9.24 -17.89 8.22
CA PHE A 334 -8.79 -17.17 9.41
C PHE A 334 -7.37 -17.58 9.83
N LYS A 335 -7.10 -18.89 9.95
CA LYS A 335 -5.75 -19.38 10.30
C LYS A 335 -4.70 -18.91 9.30
N LYS A 336 -4.99 -19.01 7.99
CA LYS A 336 -4.07 -18.55 6.95
C LYS A 336 -3.78 -17.06 7.04
N LEU A 337 -4.79 -16.23 7.31
CA LEU A 337 -4.59 -14.77 7.49
C LEU A 337 -3.76 -14.44 8.73
N GLU A 338 -3.94 -15.17 9.84
CA GLU A 338 -3.11 -15.04 11.04
C GLU A 338 -1.65 -15.48 10.80
N GLU A 339 -1.45 -16.55 10.01
CA GLU A 339 -0.12 -16.97 9.58
C GLU A 339 0.56 -15.90 8.72
N ILE A 340 -0.16 -15.29 7.76
CA ILE A 340 0.36 -14.16 6.98
C ILE A 340 0.72 -13.00 7.93
N LYS A 341 -0.21 -12.56 8.78
CA LYS A 341 0.00 -11.45 9.73
C LYS A 341 1.18 -11.68 10.67
N SER A 342 1.36 -12.89 11.18
CA SER A 342 2.48 -13.22 12.07
C SER A 342 3.82 -13.18 11.34
N ARG A 343 3.90 -13.66 10.08
CA ARG A 343 5.10 -13.49 9.24
C ARG A 343 5.46 -12.02 9.03
N LEU A 344 4.47 -11.18 8.75
CA LEU A 344 4.68 -9.72 8.60
C LEU A 344 5.21 -9.10 9.88
N HIS A 345 4.63 -9.45 11.02
CA HIS A 345 5.04 -8.88 12.29
C HIS A 345 6.43 -9.36 12.75
N GLU A 346 6.82 -10.59 12.45
CA GLU A 346 8.20 -11.06 12.69
C GLU A 346 9.20 -10.33 11.79
N GLN A 347 8.87 -10.07 10.52
CA GLN A 347 9.70 -9.23 9.63
C GLN A 347 9.87 -7.81 10.21
N THR A 348 8.78 -7.17 10.63
CA THR A 348 8.81 -5.83 11.24
C THR A 348 9.52 -5.80 12.59
N LYS A 349 9.44 -6.87 13.39
CA LYS A 349 10.18 -7.00 14.67
C LYS A 349 11.67 -7.19 14.46
N VAL A 350 12.06 -7.99 13.46
CA VAL A 350 13.46 -8.13 13.05
C VAL A 350 13.97 -6.75 12.63
N ALA A 351 13.24 -6.02 11.78
CA ALA A 351 13.54 -4.64 11.42
C ALA A 351 13.63 -3.68 12.63
N SER A 352 12.66 -3.73 13.55
CA SER A 352 12.61 -2.84 14.73
C SER A 352 13.65 -3.17 15.79
N ARG A 353 14.03 -4.45 15.96
CA ARG A 353 15.16 -4.84 16.84
C ARG A 353 16.48 -4.27 16.35
N TYR A 354 16.63 -4.05 15.04
CA TYR A 354 17.79 -3.34 14.47
C TYR A 354 17.65 -1.80 14.53
N GLY A 355 16.44 -1.27 14.78
CA GLY A 355 16.18 0.16 14.99
C GLY A 355 16.22 0.62 16.46
N LEU A 356 15.97 -0.27 17.42
CA LEU A 356 15.81 0.06 18.85
C LEU A 356 17.03 -0.25 19.73
N VAL A 357 18.14 -0.75 19.18
CA VAL A 357 19.38 -0.94 19.98
C VAL A 357 20.13 0.38 20.21
N ASN A 358 19.73 1.50 19.58
CA ASN A 358 20.40 2.80 19.75
C ASN A 358 19.41 3.98 19.82
N SER A 359 18.53 3.99 20.83
CA SER A 359 17.93 5.24 21.33
C SER A 359 18.56 5.63 22.65
#